data_AF-A0A0M2K946-F1
#
_entry.id   AF-A0A0M2K946-F1
#
_cell.length_a   1.000
_cell.length_b   1.000
_cell.length_c   1.000
_cell.angle_alpha   90.00
_cell.angle_beta   90.00
_cell.angle_gamma   90.00
#
_symmetry.space_group_name_H-M   'P 1'
#
loop_
_entity.id
_entity.type
_entity.pdbx_description
1 polymer ?
#
loop_
_entity_poly.entity_id
_entity_poly.type
_entity_poly.pdbx_seq_one_letter_code
_entity_poly.pdbx_strand_id
1 'polypeptide(L)'
;MSDAEYTRRVLLIANKNHFDARQDAVKKYGGNGNIGTNRSPSVTRGGPVFAYAPDLQLLDYARQAADGQLLAVAAHNDEEISGWVAATHALNVLTGERHPGVPDDIREALEDLDDAGYNGYHQRGAFFKAKREEPIATLRGAGYSYSFVAGYLLALGAPARRVGEDLKKVYL
;
A
#
# COMPACT_ATOMS: atom_id res chain seq x y z
N MET A 1 -28.94 6.50 -5.73
CA MET A 1 -27.59 6.43 -6.30
C MET A 1 -27.69 6.74 -7.78
N SER A 2 -27.01 7.77 -8.26
CA SER A 2 -26.97 8.07 -9.69
C SER A 2 -25.96 7.17 -10.41
N ASP A 3 -26.10 6.98 -11.73
CA ASP A 3 -25.11 6.26 -12.55
C ASP A 3 -23.69 6.85 -12.41
N ALA A 4 -23.60 8.17 -12.16
CA ALA A 4 -22.34 8.87 -11.94
C ALA A 4 -21.64 8.51 -10.61
N GLU A 5 -22.37 8.02 -9.61
CA GLU A 5 -21.79 7.52 -8.36
C GLU A 5 -21.32 6.06 -8.48
N TYR A 6 -21.94 5.28 -9.38
CA TYR A 6 -21.58 3.88 -9.59
C TYR A 6 -20.22 3.71 -10.28
N THR A 7 -19.84 4.64 -11.15
CA THR A 7 -18.55 4.64 -11.87
C THR A 7 -17.35 4.95 -10.99
N ARG A 8 -17.54 5.48 -9.78
CA ARG A 8 -16.44 5.86 -8.88
C ARG A 8 -16.04 4.76 -7.91
N ARG A 9 -16.78 3.65 -7.87
CA ARG A 9 -16.46 2.49 -7.04
C ARG A 9 -15.47 1.61 -7.76
N VAL A 10 -14.34 1.35 -7.12
CA VAL A 10 -13.25 0.60 -7.73
C VAL A 10 -12.98 -0.67 -6.96
N LEU A 11 -12.78 -1.76 -7.69
CA LEU A 11 -12.24 -3.01 -7.19
C LEU A 11 -10.83 -3.20 -7.78
N LEU A 12 -9.83 -3.39 -6.92
CA LEU A 12 -8.51 -3.83 -7.35
C LEU A 12 -8.25 -5.27 -6.92
N ILE A 13 -7.81 -6.08 -7.88
CA ILE A 13 -7.47 -7.50 -7.68
C ILE A 13 -6.16 -7.84 -8.40
N ALA A 14 -5.41 -8.82 -7.91
CA ALA A 14 -4.16 -9.22 -8.54
C ALA A 14 -4.37 -9.73 -9.99
N ASN A 15 -5.46 -10.47 -10.24
CA ASN A 15 -5.78 -11.05 -11.54
C ASN A 15 -7.29 -11.08 -11.83
N LYS A 16 -7.72 -10.58 -12.99
CA LYS A 16 -9.13 -10.59 -13.44
C LYS A 16 -9.67 -12.00 -13.69
N ASN A 17 -8.82 -12.95 -14.04
CA ASN A 17 -9.23 -14.33 -14.36
C ASN A 17 -9.74 -15.09 -13.13
N HIS A 18 -9.53 -14.58 -11.90
CA HIS A 18 -10.16 -15.12 -10.69
C HIS A 18 -11.63 -14.68 -10.53
N PHE A 19 -12.09 -13.73 -11.33
CA PHE A 19 -13.44 -13.16 -11.30
C PHE A 19 -14.32 -13.60 -12.47
N ASP A 20 -14.06 -14.78 -13.06
CA ASP A 20 -15.02 -15.50 -13.92
C ASP A 20 -16.23 -15.99 -13.09
N ALA A 21 -16.86 -15.07 -12.37
CA ALA A 21 -18.09 -15.30 -11.66
C ALA A 21 -19.22 -15.34 -12.69
N ARG A 22 -19.95 -16.45 -12.70
CA ARG A 22 -21.05 -16.75 -13.63
C ARG A 22 -22.25 -15.80 -13.51
N GLN A 23 -22.25 -14.84 -12.59
CA GLN A 23 -23.37 -13.93 -12.33
C GLN A 23 -23.27 -12.64 -13.17
N ASP A 24 -24.38 -12.29 -13.82
CA ASP A 24 -24.46 -11.14 -14.73
C ASP A 24 -24.14 -9.79 -14.05
N ALA A 25 -24.43 -9.65 -12.76
CA ALA A 25 -24.11 -8.45 -11.99
C ALA A 25 -22.59 -8.20 -11.90
N VAL A 26 -21.79 -9.25 -11.73
CA VAL A 26 -20.32 -9.16 -11.67
C VAL A 26 -19.75 -8.84 -13.03
N LYS A 27 -20.29 -9.44 -14.10
CA LYS A 27 -19.91 -9.10 -15.48
C LYS A 27 -20.23 -7.65 -15.82
N LYS A 28 -21.41 -7.15 -15.45
CA LYS A 28 -21.81 -5.76 -15.66
C LYS A 28 -20.92 -4.79 -14.88
N TYR A 29 -20.59 -5.11 -13.62
CA TYR A 29 -19.65 -4.32 -12.82
C TYR A 29 -18.24 -4.30 -13.43
N GLY A 30 -17.73 -5.45 -13.87
CA GLY A 30 -16.44 -5.57 -14.55
C GLY A 30 -16.37 -4.88 -15.91
N GLY A 31 -17.47 -4.89 -16.67
CA GLY A 31 -17.59 -4.25 -17.98
C GLY A 31 -17.54 -2.71 -17.95
N ASN A 32 -17.77 -2.09 -16.78
CA ASN A 32 -17.81 -0.64 -16.63
C ASN A 32 -16.44 0.01 -16.38
N GLY A 33 -15.35 -0.76 -16.42
CA GLY A 33 -13.99 -0.23 -16.16
C GLY A 33 -13.67 0.00 -14.68
N ASN A 34 -14.53 -0.47 -13.78
CA ASN A 34 -14.39 -0.33 -12.32
C ASN A 34 -13.45 -1.38 -11.69
N ILE A 35 -12.92 -2.32 -12.48
CA ILE A 35 -11.98 -3.35 -12.00
C ILE A 35 -10.59 -3.07 -12.57
N GLY A 36 -9.65 -2.75 -11.68
CA GLY A 36 -8.23 -2.63 -11.99
C GLY A 36 -7.43 -3.83 -11.49
N THR A 37 -6.24 -4.02 -12.08
CA THR A 37 -5.28 -5.07 -11.71
C THR A 37 -3.86 -4.57 -11.85
N ASN A 38 -2.87 -5.35 -11.39
CA ASN A 38 -1.45 -5.03 -11.59
C ASN A 38 -1.07 -4.79 -13.07
N ARG A 39 -1.71 -5.51 -14.00
CA ARG A 39 -1.45 -5.36 -15.45
C ARG A 39 -2.27 -4.26 -16.13
N SER A 40 -3.38 -3.86 -15.52
CA SER A 40 -4.32 -2.89 -16.08
C SER A 40 -4.97 -2.13 -14.93
N PRO A 41 -4.26 -1.14 -14.34
CA PRO A 41 -4.71 -0.44 -13.14
C PRO A 41 -5.63 0.74 -13.44
N SER A 42 -5.85 1.06 -14.73
CA SER A 42 -6.66 2.22 -15.14
C SER A 42 -8.10 2.06 -14.68
N VAL A 43 -8.51 2.94 -13.75
CA VAL A 43 -9.81 2.99 -13.11
C VAL A 43 -10.16 4.46 -12.84
N THR A 44 -11.45 4.77 -12.69
CA THR A 44 -11.87 6.12 -12.29
C THR A 44 -11.49 6.37 -10.83
N ARG A 45 -10.77 7.47 -10.57
CA ARG A 45 -10.29 7.84 -9.23
C ARG A 45 -11.32 8.64 -8.43
N GLY A 46 -11.06 8.82 -7.14
CA GLY A 46 -11.82 9.73 -6.28
C GLY A 46 -13.13 9.16 -5.76
N GLY A 47 -13.22 7.83 -5.64
CA GLY A 47 -14.32 7.17 -4.96
C GLY A 47 -13.84 5.99 -4.12
N PRO A 48 -14.78 5.29 -3.44
CA PRO A 48 -14.44 4.18 -2.57
C PRO A 48 -13.73 3.05 -3.33
N VAL A 49 -12.64 2.56 -2.76
CA VAL A 49 -11.83 1.47 -3.32
C VAL A 49 -11.89 0.26 -2.39
N PHE A 50 -12.07 -0.92 -2.98
CA PHE A 50 -11.81 -2.20 -2.32
C PHE A 50 -10.63 -2.89 -3.01
N ALA A 51 -9.59 -3.23 -2.26
CA ALA A 51 -8.44 -3.98 -2.73
C ALA A 51 -8.45 -5.38 -2.10
N TYR A 52 -8.46 -6.42 -2.94
CA TYR A 52 -8.47 -7.81 -2.49
C TYR A 52 -7.13 -8.49 -2.78
N ALA A 53 -6.55 -9.04 -1.73
CA ALA A 53 -5.23 -9.66 -1.67
C ALA A 53 -4.15 -8.83 -2.40
N PRO A 54 -3.97 -7.54 -2.05
CA PRO A 54 -3.02 -6.71 -2.76
C PRO A 54 -1.58 -7.04 -2.34
N ASP A 55 -0.70 -7.13 -3.35
CA ASP A 55 0.72 -6.89 -3.14
C ASP A 55 1.00 -5.38 -3.02
N LEU A 56 2.26 -4.99 -2.78
CA LEU A 56 2.65 -3.58 -2.67
C LEU A 56 2.27 -2.74 -3.89
N GLN A 57 2.35 -3.33 -5.10
CA GLN A 57 2.03 -2.62 -6.32
C GLN A 57 0.53 -2.34 -6.44
N LEU A 58 -0.30 -3.36 -6.17
CA LEU A 58 -1.75 -3.22 -6.20
C LEU A 58 -2.25 -2.30 -5.09
N LEU A 59 -1.61 -2.33 -3.91
CA LEU A 59 -1.93 -1.46 -2.80
C LEU A 59 -1.63 0.01 -3.13
N ASP A 60 -0.52 0.29 -3.82
CA ASP A 60 -0.21 1.66 -4.30
C ASP A 60 -1.24 2.14 -5.32
N TYR A 61 -1.62 1.28 -6.27
CA TYR A 61 -2.71 1.59 -7.18
C TYR A 61 -4.04 1.83 -6.45
N ALA A 62 -4.33 1.06 -5.40
CA ALA A 62 -5.56 1.21 -4.62
C ALA A 62 -5.59 2.56 -3.90
N ARG A 63 -4.48 2.91 -3.25
CA ARG A 63 -4.28 4.20 -2.58
C ARG A 63 -4.43 5.37 -3.56
N GLN A 64 -3.80 5.30 -4.72
CA GLN A 64 -3.92 6.32 -5.77
C GLN A 64 -5.34 6.42 -6.35
N ALA A 65 -6.03 5.30 -6.50
CA ALA A 65 -7.41 5.29 -6.99
C ALA A 65 -8.38 5.89 -5.96
N ALA A 66 -8.14 5.65 -4.68
CA ALA A 66 -8.97 6.17 -3.60
C ALA A 66 -8.89 7.70 -3.51
N ASP A 67 -7.71 8.29 -3.75
CA ASP A 67 -7.53 9.75 -3.85
C ASP A 67 -8.15 10.50 -2.64
N GLY A 68 -7.74 10.08 -1.44
CA GLY A 68 -8.26 10.62 -0.18
C GLY A 68 -9.65 10.10 0.24
N GLN A 69 -10.30 9.27 -0.58
CA GLN A 69 -11.53 8.56 -0.22
C GLN A 69 -11.25 7.25 0.53
N LEU A 70 -12.33 6.57 0.92
CA LEU A 70 -12.26 5.31 1.65
C LEU A 70 -11.57 4.21 0.84
N LEU A 71 -10.54 3.60 1.44
CA LEU A 71 -9.86 2.41 0.95
C LEU A 71 -10.09 1.27 1.95
N ALA A 72 -10.75 0.21 1.50
CA ALA A 72 -10.89 -1.03 2.23
C ALA A 72 -9.97 -2.10 1.63
N VAL A 73 -9.26 -2.85 2.49
CA VAL A 73 -8.33 -3.89 2.07
C VAL A 73 -8.71 -5.20 2.73
N ALA A 74 -8.74 -6.28 1.95
CA ALA A 74 -8.83 -7.64 2.46
C ALA A 74 -7.58 -8.39 2.03
N ALA A 75 -6.68 -8.70 2.95
CA ALA A 75 -5.45 -9.45 2.67
C ALA A 75 -5.60 -10.93 3.04
N HIS A 76 -4.84 -11.80 2.37
CA HIS A 76 -4.78 -13.22 2.71
C HIS A 76 -3.88 -13.49 3.91
N ASN A 77 -2.85 -12.67 4.10
CA ASN A 77 -2.00 -12.64 5.26
C ASN A 77 -1.87 -11.18 5.72
N ASP A 78 -1.81 -10.95 7.02
CA ASP A 78 -1.66 -9.59 7.55
C ASP A 78 -0.23 -9.07 7.34
N GLU A 79 0.75 -9.97 7.17
CA GLU A 79 2.17 -9.60 7.08
C GLU A 79 2.46 -8.69 5.88
N GLU A 80 1.87 -8.96 4.70
CA GLU A 80 2.11 -8.20 3.47
C GLU A 80 1.61 -6.74 3.54
N ILE A 81 0.60 -6.47 4.38
CA ILE A 81 0.01 -5.13 4.53
C ILE A 81 0.21 -4.52 5.92
N SER A 82 0.85 -5.25 6.84
CA SER A 82 0.98 -4.89 8.26
C SER A 82 1.56 -3.50 8.48
N GLY A 83 2.59 -3.12 7.71
CA GLY A 83 3.15 -1.78 7.75
C GLY A 83 2.17 -0.68 7.32
N TRP A 84 1.39 -0.93 6.28
CA TRP A 84 0.36 0.01 5.82
C TRP A 84 -0.77 0.13 6.85
N VAL A 85 -1.20 -1.00 7.43
CA VAL A 85 -2.18 -1.05 8.52
C VAL A 85 -1.72 -0.22 9.70
N ALA A 86 -0.45 -0.35 10.09
CA ALA A 86 0.14 0.41 11.19
C ALA A 86 0.21 1.90 10.90
N ALA A 87 0.75 2.29 9.74
CA ALA A 87 0.90 3.70 9.35
C ALA A 87 -0.43 4.45 9.25
N THR A 88 -1.49 3.76 8.81
CA THR A 88 -2.81 4.37 8.60
C THR A 88 -3.74 4.29 9.80
N HIS A 89 -3.31 3.67 10.90
CA HIS A 89 -4.19 3.31 12.03
C HIS A 89 -5.48 2.63 11.53
N ALA A 90 -5.31 1.69 10.60
CA ALA A 90 -6.43 1.10 9.88
C ALA A 90 -7.45 0.50 10.85
N LEU A 91 -8.72 0.67 10.51
CA LEU A 91 -9.84 0.07 11.24
C LEU A 91 -9.97 -1.40 10.85
N ASN A 92 -9.88 -2.29 11.83
CA ASN A 92 -10.29 -3.68 11.65
C ASN A 92 -11.83 -3.73 11.65
N VAL A 93 -12.41 -4.02 10.49
CA VAL A 93 -13.88 -4.06 10.31
C VAL A 93 -14.57 -5.20 11.07
N LEU A 94 -13.83 -6.23 11.49
CA LEU A 94 -14.36 -7.37 12.24
C LEU A 94 -14.41 -7.08 13.75
N THR A 95 -13.41 -6.37 14.28
CA THR A 95 -13.33 -6.05 15.72
C THR A 95 -13.81 -4.65 16.06
N GLY A 96 -13.83 -3.73 15.09
CA GLY A 96 -14.11 -2.32 15.29
C GLY A 96 -12.95 -1.52 15.89
N GLU A 97 -11.79 -2.16 16.09
CA GLU A 97 -10.62 -1.54 16.70
C GLU A 97 -9.66 -0.99 15.64
N ARG A 98 -8.95 0.10 15.98
CA ARG A 98 -7.89 0.65 15.15
C ARG A 98 -6.55 0.07 15.53
N HIS A 99 -5.67 -0.11 14.55
CA HIS A 99 -4.30 -0.46 14.83
C HIS A 99 -3.63 0.63 15.70
N PRO A 100 -2.92 0.27 16.79
CA PRO A 100 -2.32 1.25 17.70
C PRO A 100 -1.18 2.06 17.06
N GLY A 101 -0.71 1.64 15.88
CA GLY A 101 0.46 2.20 15.20
C GLY A 101 1.75 1.50 15.63
N VAL A 102 2.85 2.22 15.60
CA VAL A 102 4.16 1.78 16.08
C VAL A 102 4.64 2.69 17.22
N PRO A 103 5.59 2.25 18.06
CA PRO A 103 6.26 3.12 19.02
C PRO A 103 6.88 4.36 18.38
N ASP A 104 7.00 5.46 19.14
CA ASP A 104 7.41 6.76 18.62
C ASP A 104 8.83 6.75 17.99
N ASP A 105 9.77 6.04 18.60
CA ASP A 105 11.15 5.87 18.11
C ASP A 105 11.19 5.10 16.77
N ILE A 106 10.30 4.12 16.62
CA ILE A 106 10.13 3.37 15.36
C ILE A 106 9.47 4.24 14.30
N ARG A 107 8.47 5.05 14.68
CA ARG A 107 7.84 6.01 13.76
C ARG A 107 8.88 6.98 13.22
N GLU A 108 9.69 7.57 14.09
CA GLU A 108 10.77 8.50 13.70
C GLU A 108 11.75 7.84 12.73
N ALA A 109 12.20 6.60 13.01
CA ALA A 109 13.06 5.87 12.08
C ALA A 109 12.40 5.58 10.72
N LEU A 110 11.08 5.33 10.67
CA LEU A 110 10.37 5.14 9.41
C LEU A 110 10.25 6.45 8.61
N GLU A 111 9.98 7.57 9.28
CA GLU A 111 9.92 8.90 8.68
C GLU A 111 11.29 9.35 8.15
N ASP A 112 12.34 9.20 8.95
CA ASP A 112 13.72 9.48 8.52
C ASP A 112 14.13 8.64 7.31
N LEU A 113 13.72 7.36 7.29
CA LEU A 113 14.00 6.48 6.17
C LEU A 113 13.25 6.90 4.90
N ASP A 114 11.98 7.34 5.01
CA ASP A 114 11.23 7.86 3.87
C ASP A 114 11.89 9.11 3.28
N ASP A 115 12.31 10.02 4.16
CA ASP A 115 13.01 11.26 3.81
C ASP A 115 14.35 10.97 3.14
N ALA A 116 15.14 10.04 3.67
CA ALA A 116 16.37 9.58 3.05
C ALA A 116 16.13 8.97 1.67
N GLY A 117 14.97 8.34 1.48
CA GLY A 117 14.50 7.75 0.23
C GLY A 117 13.88 8.74 -0.75
N TYR A 118 13.67 10.02 -0.40
CA TYR A 118 12.95 10.99 -1.24
C TYR A 118 13.50 11.07 -2.67
N ASN A 119 14.82 11.18 -2.80
CA ASN A 119 15.54 11.19 -4.09
C ASN A 119 16.06 9.80 -4.52
N GLY A 120 15.54 8.74 -3.89
CA GLY A 120 15.96 7.35 -4.09
C GLY A 120 17.20 6.95 -3.29
N TYR A 121 17.31 5.66 -2.95
CA TYR A 121 18.37 5.11 -2.10
C TYR A 121 19.74 4.94 -2.77
N HIS A 122 19.89 5.41 -4.02
CA HIS A 122 21.12 5.25 -4.81
C HIS A 122 22.13 6.40 -4.59
N GLN A 123 21.77 7.43 -3.80
CA GLN A 123 22.65 8.57 -3.54
C GLN A 123 23.93 8.15 -2.80
N ARG A 124 25.06 8.65 -3.32
CA ARG A 124 26.41 8.31 -2.86
C ARG A 124 26.96 9.39 -1.94
N GLY A 125 27.84 9.00 -1.02
CA GLY A 125 28.49 9.90 -0.05
C GLY A 125 28.17 9.52 1.39
N ALA A 126 29.10 9.81 2.30
CA ALA A 126 28.99 9.41 3.71
C ALA A 126 27.72 9.95 4.39
N PHE A 127 27.34 11.19 4.06
CA PHE A 127 26.12 11.82 4.58
C PHE A 127 24.83 11.07 4.19
N PHE A 128 24.63 10.80 2.90
CA PHE A 128 23.45 10.06 2.41
C PHE A 128 23.46 8.59 2.84
N LYS A 129 24.64 8.04 3.12
CA LYS A 129 24.80 6.71 3.69
C LYS A 129 24.35 6.68 5.15
N ALA A 130 24.83 7.60 5.98
CA ALA A 130 24.41 7.71 7.38
C ALA A 130 22.89 7.91 7.51
N LYS A 131 22.33 8.84 6.71
CA LYS A 131 20.88 9.13 6.69
C LYS A 131 19.97 7.92 6.48
N ARG A 132 20.42 6.89 5.75
CA ARG A 132 19.63 5.66 5.57
C ARG A 132 20.06 4.54 6.51
N GLU A 133 21.34 4.41 6.83
CA GLU A 133 21.85 3.27 7.58
C GLU A 133 21.46 3.32 9.06
N GLU A 134 21.40 4.51 9.66
CA GLU A 134 20.97 4.67 11.04
C GLU A 134 19.49 4.25 11.23
N PRO A 135 18.52 4.76 10.46
CA PRO A 135 17.15 4.28 10.53
C PRO A 135 17.00 2.78 10.24
N ILE A 136 17.71 2.26 9.22
CA ILE A 136 17.68 0.83 8.89
C ILE A 136 18.20 -0.02 10.04
N ALA A 137 19.27 0.40 10.71
CA ALA A 137 19.82 -0.29 11.87
C ALA A 137 18.83 -0.32 13.04
N THR A 138 18.15 0.80 13.31
CA THR A 138 17.09 0.88 14.33
C THR A 138 15.95 -0.09 14.03
N LEU A 139 15.42 -0.06 12.80
CA LEU A 139 14.29 -0.89 12.39
C LEU A 139 14.63 -2.39 12.41
N ARG A 140 15.81 -2.77 11.91
CA ARG A 140 16.30 -4.15 11.96
C ARG A 140 16.57 -4.60 13.40
N GLY A 141 17.16 -3.74 14.23
CA GLY A 141 17.43 -4.02 15.64
C GLY A 141 16.15 -4.27 16.45
N ALA A 142 15.06 -3.59 16.09
CA ALA A 142 13.73 -3.80 16.66
C ALA A 142 12.94 -4.96 16.01
N GLY A 143 13.52 -5.64 15.01
CA GLY A 143 12.92 -6.84 14.39
C GLY A 143 11.89 -6.57 13.29
N TYR A 144 11.80 -5.34 12.77
CA TYR A 144 10.86 -5.04 11.68
C TYR A 144 11.33 -5.63 10.36
N SER A 145 10.45 -6.41 9.72
CA SER A 145 10.73 -7.04 8.43
C SER A 145 10.74 -6.02 7.29
N TYR A 146 11.41 -6.38 6.19
CA TYR A 146 11.36 -5.59 4.96
C TYR A 146 9.91 -5.32 4.49
N SER A 147 9.05 -6.35 4.53
CA SER A 147 7.64 -6.24 4.09
C SER A 147 6.87 -5.22 4.93
N PHE A 148 7.08 -5.22 6.25
CA PHE A 148 6.50 -4.23 7.13
C PHE A 148 6.99 -2.82 6.75
N VAL A 149 8.30 -2.60 6.66
CA VAL A 149 8.85 -1.28 6.34
C VAL A 149 8.37 -0.80 4.97
N ALA A 150 8.40 -1.65 3.94
CA ALA A 150 7.94 -1.30 2.61
C ALA A 150 6.46 -0.87 2.59
N GLY A 151 5.59 -1.60 3.30
CA GLY A 151 4.17 -1.26 3.42
C GLY A 151 3.92 0.04 4.19
N TYR A 152 4.72 0.31 5.22
CA TYR A 152 4.62 1.55 6.00
C TYR A 152 5.02 2.76 5.15
N LEU A 153 6.17 2.70 4.48
CA LEU A 153 6.63 3.79 3.61
C LEU A 153 5.67 4.02 2.43
N LEU A 154 5.05 2.95 1.90
CA LEU A 154 4.00 3.08 0.88
C LEU A 154 2.82 3.93 1.38
N ALA A 155 2.42 3.75 2.65
CA ALA A 155 1.35 4.53 3.26
C ALA A 155 1.71 6.01 3.42
N LEU A 156 2.98 6.32 3.71
CA LEU A 156 3.51 7.70 3.76
C LEU A 156 3.54 8.37 2.37
N GLY A 157 3.36 7.61 1.30
CA GLY A 157 3.26 8.10 -0.07
C GLY A 157 4.42 7.68 -0.97
N ALA A 158 5.33 6.84 -0.48
CA ALA A 158 6.36 6.25 -1.31
C ALA A 158 5.75 5.44 -2.48
N PRO A 159 6.24 5.59 -3.72
CA PRO A 159 5.74 4.78 -4.82
C PRO A 159 6.17 3.32 -4.66
N ALA A 160 5.32 2.37 -5.08
CA ALA A 160 5.59 0.93 -4.96
C ALA A 160 6.95 0.51 -5.53
N ARG A 161 7.38 1.14 -6.63
CA ARG A 161 8.70 0.89 -7.24
C ARG A 161 9.85 1.22 -6.28
N ARG A 162 9.77 2.35 -5.57
CA ARG A 162 10.82 2.79 -4.62
C ARG A 162 10.94 1.80 -3.47
N VAL A 163 9.82 1.43 -2.87
CA VAL A 163 9.81 0.52 -1.71
C VAL A 163 10.00 -0.94 -2.10
N GLY A 164 9.62 -1.33 -3.31
CA GLY A 164 9.69 -2.70 -3.82
C GLY A 164 11.05 -3.09 -4.41
N GLU A 165 11.74 -2.14 -5.05
CA GLU A 165 13.03 -2.39 -5.72
C GLU A 165 14.20 -1.71 -5.02
N ASP A 166 14.10 -0.43 -4.71
CA ASP A 166 15.24 0.36 -4.25
C ASP A 166 15.51 0.17 -2.75
N LEU A 167 14.46 0.22 -1.93
CA LEU A 167 14.57 -0.10 -0.50
C LEU A 167 15.11 -1.52 -0.29
N LYS A 168 14.65 -2.48 -1.10
CA LYS A 168 15.06 -3.88 -0.99
C LYS A 168 16.57 -4.08 -1.10
N LYS A 169 17.26 -3.25 -1.89
CA LYS A 169 18.71 -3.32 -2.10
C LYS A 169 19.52 -2.84 -0.89
N VAL A 170 18.90 -2.06 0.01
CA VAL A 170 19.58 -1.47 1.18
C VAL A 170 19.08 -2.06 2.49
N TYR A 171 17.87 -2.62 2.51
CA TYR A 171 17.23 -3.20 3.69
C TYR A 171 17.38 -4.72 3.81
N LEU A 172 17.82 -5.43 2.76
CA LEU A 172 18.21 -6.85 2.81
C LEU A 172 19.72 -6.96 2.66
#